data_AF-A0AAW8J6M2-F1
#
_entry.id   AF-A0AAW8J6M2-F1
#
_cell.length_a   1.000
_cell.length_b   1.000
_cell.length_c   1.000
_cell.angle_alpha   90.00
_cell.angle_beta   90.00
_cell.angle_gamma   90.00
#
_symmetry.space_group_name_H-M   'P 1'
#
loop_
_entity.id
_entity.type
_entity.pdbx_description
1 polymer ?
#
loop_
_entity_poly.entity_id
_entity_poly.type
_entity_poly.pdbx_seq_one_letter_code
_entity_poly.pdbx_strand_id
1 'polypeptide(L)'
;MSKFNQLYAFFCAEDSSTKNELVINLDNTLSSIGEVTQYIGSIVYKDYPDDNPIMGRCNQYYFGGTSPDGFRDCLMSYLELINTNISLRFNIRSLGADVTDKECYIFLYTLATCMFDFDFDSRLKVYVSKDILEIYLKESDRLLVLDTDPSDYVQF
;
A
#
# COMPACT_ATOMS: atom_id res chain seq x y z
N MET A 1 8.61 2.16 27.39
CA MET A 1 7.92 2.25 26.09
C MET A 1 7.85 0.86 25.49
N SER A 2 6.64 0.39 25.23
CA SER A 2 6.38 -0.96 24.71
C SER A 2 7.04 -1.14 23.32
N LYS A 3 7.76 -2.26 23.12
CA LYS A 3 8.42 -2.64 21.85
C LYS A 3 7.45 -2.83 20.67
N PHE A 4 6.15 -2.78 20.91
CA PHE A 4 5.09 -3.05 19.92
C PHE A 4 4.77 -1.86 18.98
N ASN A 5 5.35 -0.67 19.19
CA ASN A 5 5.09 0.51 18.33
C ASN A 5 6.22 0.85 17.34
N GLN A 6 7.27 0.02 17.29
CA GLN A 6 8.40 0.26 16.38
C GLN A 6 8.01 -0.06 14.94
N LEU A 7 8.28 0.90 14.05
CA LEU A 7 8.09 0.77 12.61
C LEU A 7 9.45 0.52 11.94
N TYR A 8 9.46 -0.36 10.95
CA TYR A 8 10.62 -0.75 10.16
C TYR A 8 10.43 -0.23 8.74
N ALA A 9 11.50 0.27 8.12
CA ALA A 9 11.47 0.66 6.71
C ALA A 9 11.16 -0.57 5.85
N PHE A 10 10.14 -0.46 5.02
CA PHE A 10 9.70 -1.48 4.07
C PHE A 10 10.07 -0.97 2.68
N PHE A 11 11.15 -1.52 2.12
CA PHE A 11 11.70 -1.14 0.80
C PHE A 11 11.96 0.38 0.59
N CYS A 12 12.39 1.13 1.61
CA CYS A 12 12.67 2.58 1.46
C CYS A 12 14.16 2.90 1.43
N ALA A 13 14.57 3.87 0.59
CA ALA A 13 15.85 4.54 0.77
C ALA A 13 15.81 5.43 2.02
N GLU A 14 16.85 5.34 2.88
CA GLU A 14 16.89 6.02 4.19
C GLU A 14 16.87 7.56 4.09
N ASP A 15 17.29 8.11 2.96
CA ASP A 15 17.48 9.55 2.77
C ASP A 15 16.57 10.10 1.67
N SER A 16 15.46 10.74 2.06
CA SER A 16 14.93 11.82 1.24
C SER A 16 14.45 12.97 2.12
N SER A 17 15.14 14.10 2.01
CA SER A 17 14.86 15.37 2.67
C SER A 17 13.73 16.11 1.97
N THR A 18 12.60 15.46 1.69
CA THR A 18 11.44 16.12 1.10
C THR A 18 10.75 16.98 2.16
N LYS A 19 10.66 18.29 1.90
CA LYS A 19 10.03 19.26 2.81
C LYS A 19 8.51 19.09 2.92
N ASN A 20 7.89 18.39 1.97
CA ASN A 20 6.44 18.20 1.88
C ASN A 20 6.11 16.70 1.82
N GLU A 21 5.82 16.12 2.98
CA GLU A 21 5.46 14.71 3.12
C GLU A 21 4.05 14.57 3.67
N LEU A 22 3.22 13.75 3.02
CA LEU A 22 1.89 13.37 3.47
C LEU A 22 1.96 12.00 4.13
N VAL A 23 1.69 11.95 5.43
CA VAL A 23 1.79 10.75 6.24
C VAL A 23 0.42 10.10 6.42
N ILE A 24 0.30 8.84 6.02
CA ILE A 24 -0.89 8.01 6.12
C ILE A 24 -0.62 6.94 7.17
N ASN A 25 -1.42 6.92 8.24
CA ASN A 25 -1.28 5.94 9.31
C ASN A 25 -2.39 4.90 9.19
N LEU A 26 -2.02 3.64 8.98
CA LEU A 26 -2.95 2.52 8.92
C LEU A 26 -2.84 1.70 10.20
N ASP A 27 -3.99 1.43 10.81
CA ASP A 27 -4.11 0.62 12.01
C ASP A 27 -5.35 -0.29 11.93
N ASN A 28 -5.64 -0.98 13.04
CA ASN A 28 -6.72 -1.96 13.12
C ASN A 28 -8.14 -1.35 13.16
N THR A 29 -8.28 -0.03 13.09
CA THR A 29 -9.60 0.61 12.97
C THR A 29 -10.19 0.48 11.57
N LEU A 30 -9.38 0.14 10.57
CA LEU A 30 -9.77 -0.09 9.18
C LEU A 30 -9.97 -1.60 8.97
N SER A 31 -11.22 -2.04 8.91
CA SER A 31 -11.63 -3.45 9.03
C SER A 31 -11.34 -4.28 7.77
N SER A 32 -11.29 -3.63 6.60
CA SER A 32 -11.11 -4.30 5.30
C SER A 32 -10.16 -3.53 4.38
N ILE A 33 -9.65 -4.18 3.31
CA ILE A 33 -8.87 -3.49 2.27
C ILE A 33 -9.66 -2.36 1.61
N GLY A 34 -10.98 -2.52 1.44
CA GLY A 34 -11.83 -1.46 0.90
C GLY A 34 -11.87 -0.22 1.79
N GLU A 35 -11.94 -0.41 3.11
CA GLU A 35 -11.86 0.71 4.07
C GLU A 35 -10.47 1.33 4.09
N VAL A 36 -9.41 0.52 4.01
CA VAL A 36 -8.03 0.99 3.91
C VAL A 36 -7.85 1.89 2.70
N THR A 37 -8.26 1.45 1.51
CA THR A 37 -8.10 2.25 0.29
C THR A 37 -9.00 3.49 0.29
N GLN A 38 -10.23 3.40 0.79
CA GLN A 38 -11.08 4.58 0.93
C GLN A 38 -10.50 5.62 1.90
N TYR A 39 -9.93 5.16 3.02
CA TYR A 39 -9.24 6.02 3.97
C TYR A 39 -8.04 6.72 3.33
N ILE A 40 -7.21 5.98 2.56
CA ILE A 40 -6.12 6.54 1.77
C ILE A 40 -6.64 7.62 0.83
N GLY A 41 -7.68 7.32 0.05
CA GLY A 41 -8.35 8.26 -0.85
C GLY A 41 -8.79 9.54 -0.14
N SER A 42 -9.37 9.42 1.06
CA SER A 42 -9.82 10.57 1.86
C SER A 42 -8.69 11.48 2.32
N ILE A 43 -7.47 10.94 2.46
CA ILE A 43 -6.29 11.70 2.83
C ILE A 43 -5.65 12.33 1.61
N VAL A 44 -5.40 11.54 0.55
CA VAL A 44 -4.66 12.02 -0.63
C VAL A 44 -5.45 13.06 -1.44
N TYR A 45 -6.78 12.94 -1.46
CA TYR A 45 -7.66 13.89 -2.15
C TYR A 45 -8.29 14.93 -1.21
N LYS A 46 -7.88 15.01 0.07
CA LYS A 46 -8.51 15.90 1.06
C LYS A 46 -8.64 17.35 0.58
N ASP A 47 -7.58 17.87 -0.04
CA ASP A 47 -7.52 19.25 -0.51
C ASP A 47 -7.94 19.41 -1.99
N TYR A 48 -8.17 18.29 -2.68
CA TYR A 48 -8.48 18.21 -4.11
C TYR A 48 -9.53 17.10 -4.40
N PRO A 49 -10.73 17.14 -3.79
CA PRO A 49 -11.69 16.04 -3.87
C PRO A 49 -12.27 15.81 -5.29
N ASP A 50 -12.22 16.83 -6.14
CA ASP A 50 -12.69 16.75 -7.53
C ASP A 50 -11.61 16.26 -8.52
N ASP A 51 -10.36 16.15 -8.07
CA ASP A 51 -9.22 15.73 -8.90
C ASP A 51 -9.08 14.21 -8.98
N ASN A 52 -9.97 13.44 -8.33
CA ASN A 52 -10.01 12.00 -8.45
C ASN A 52 -10.41 11.59 -9.88
N PRO A 53 -9.48 11.04 -10.69
CA PRO A 53 -9.69 10.87 -12.12
C PRO A 53 -10.61 9.68 -12.45
N ILE A 54 -10.88 8.80 -11.47
CA ILE A 54 -11.55 7.52 -11.72
C ILE A 54 -13.03 7.58 -11.34
N MET A 55 -13.38 8.14 -10.19
CA MET A 55 -14.75 8.12 -9.66
C MET A 55 -15.29 9.50 -9.24
N GLY A 56 -14.61 10.59 -9.63
CA GLY A 56 -15.00 12.00 -9.46
C GLY A 56 -16.24 12.24 -8.59
N ARG A 57 -17.41 12.44 -9.21
CA ARG A 57 -18.66 12.82 -8.50
C ARG A 57 -19.37 11.69 -7.74
N CYS A 58 -19.07 10.42 -8.03
CA CYS A 58 -19.78 9.27 -7.44
C CYS A 58 -19.08 8.73 -6.20
N ASN A 59 -17.74 8.85 -6.16
CA ASN A 59 -16.92 8.51 -5.00
C ASN A 59 -15.60 9.30 -5.07
N GLN A 60 -15.63 10.52 -4.53
CA GLN A 60 -14.50 11.47 -4.52
C GLN A 60 -13.25 10.91 -3.84
N TYR A 61 -13.41 9.92 -2.94
CA TYR A 61 -12.32 9.30 -2.19
C TYR A 61 -12.00 7.88 -2.66
N TYR A 62 -12.44 7.49 -3.86
CA TYR A 62 -12.10 6.19 -4.41
C TYR A 62 -10.59 6.07 -4.64
N PHE A 63 -9.99 4.98 -4.18
CA PHE A 63 -8.57 4.70 -4.38
C PHE A 63 -8.34 3.22 -4.68
N GLY A 64 -9.03 2.68 -5.69
CA GLY A 64 -8.88 1.29 -6.13
C GLY A 64 -9.84 0.29 -5.47
N GLY A 65 -10.49 0.67 -4.36
CA GLY A 65 -11.42 -0.19 -3.64
C GLY A 65 -10.72 -1.45 -3.13
N THR A 66 -11.22 -2.63 -3.49
CA THR A 66 -10.61 -3.92 -3.12
C THR A 66 -9.69 -4.48 -4.22
N SER A 67 -9.49 -3.77 -5.33
CA SER A 67 -8.67 -4.23 -6.46
C SER A 67 -7.21 -3.80 -6.26
N PRO A 68 -6.24 -4.74 -6.29
CA PRO A 68 -4.82 -4.41 -6.26
C PRO A 68 -4.38 -3.56 -7.45
N ASP A 69 -4.82 -3.93 -8.67
CA ASP A 69 -4.54 -3.17 -9.89
C ASP A 69 -5.16 -1.77 -9.83
N GLY A 70 -6.42 -1.69 -9.37
CA GLY A 70 -7.08 -0.41 -9.17
C GLY A 70 -6.37 0.48 -8.15
N PHE A 71 -5.84 -0.11 -7.08
CA PHE A 71 -5.04 0.60 -6.08
C PHE A 71 -3.73 1.11 -6.67
N ARG A 72 -3.01 0.27 -7.43
CA ARG A 72 -1.79 0.62 -8.15
C ARG A 72 -2.04 1.80 -9.10
N ASP A 73 -3.07 1.72 -9.94
CA ASP A 73 -3.40 2.76 -10.92
C ASP A 73 -3.73 4.09 -10.24
N CYS A 74 -4.46 4.06 -9.11
CA CYS A 74 -4.74 5.26 -8.31
C CYS A 74 -3.46 5.86 -7.72
N LEU A 75 -2.59 5.03 -7.14
CA LEU A 75 -1.34 5.46 -6.52
C LEU A 75 -0.39 6.08 -7.53
N MET A 76 -0.24 5.44 -8.69
CA MET A 76 0.54 5.98 -9.80
C MET A 76 -0.02 7.31 -10.29
N SER A 77 -1.32 7.37 -10.59
CA SER A 77 -1.97 8.60 -11.06
C SER A 77 -1.77 9.75 -10.07
N TYR A 78 -1.87 9.47 -8.76
CA TYR A 78 -1.65 10.49 -7.74
C TYR A 78 -0.21 11.01 -7.73
N LEU A 79 0.78 10.10 -7.73
CA LEU A 79 2.19 10.47 -7.66
C LEU A 79 2.71 11.11 -8.95
N GLU A 80 2.23 10.70 -10.12
CA GLU A 80 2.69 11.19 -11.42
C GLU A 80 1.95 12.43 -11.92
N LEU A 81 0.63 12.49 -11.72
CA LEU A 81 -0.22 13.45 -12.43
C LEU A 81 -0.81 14.51 -11.50
N ILE A 82 -1.18 14.14 -10.28
CA ILE A 82 -1.95 15.03 -9.40
C ILE A 82 -1.03 15.82 -8.49
N ASN A 83 -0.10 15.15 -7.79
CA ASN A 83 0.72 15.81 -6.78
C ASN A 83 2.21 15.48 -6.90
N THR A 84 2.83 16.00 -7.95
CA THR A 84 4.23 15.76 -8.33
C THR A 84 5.27 16.24 -7.31
N ASN A 85 4.88 17.13 -6.39
CA ASN A 85 5.79 17.76 -5.41
C ASN A 85 5.62 17.23 -3.98
N ILE A 86 4.74 16.26 -3.76
CA ILE A 86 4.54 15.61 -2.45
C ILE A 86 5.19 14.23 -2.46
N SER A 87 5.76 13.86 -1.31
CA SER A 87 6.09 12.47 -0.99
C SER A 87 5.01 11.85 -0.10
N LEU A 88 4.63 10.60 -0.36
CA LEU A 88 3.72 9.82 0.47
C LEU A 88 4.51 8.94 1.44
N ARG A 89 4.07 8.88 2.70
CA ARG A 89 4.55 7.93 3.69
C ARG A 89 3.41 7.10 4.25
N PHE A 90 3.45 5.79 4.03
CA PHE A 90 2.56 4.84 4.68
C PHE A 90 3.22 4.32 5.95
N ASN A 91 2.53 4.45 7.08
CA ASN A 91 2.88 3.83 8.36
C ASN A 91 1.84 2.75 8.66
N ILE A 92 2.18 1.50 8.42
CA ILE A 92 1.26 0.36 8.53
C ILE A 92 1.55 -0.36 9.86
N ARG A 93 0.77 -0.06 10.89
CA ARG A 93 0.97 -0.62 12.24
C ARG A 93 0.27 -1.96 12.38
N SER A 94 -0.93 -2.04 11.84
CA SER A 94 -1.78 -3.23 11.81
C SER A 94 -2.85 -3.00 10.75
N LEU A 95 -3.54 -4.06 10.35
CA LEU A 95 -4.76 -3.97 9.56
C LEU A 95 -5.90 -4.60 10.37
N GLY A 96 -7.14 -4.29 10.01
CA GLY A 96 -8.32 -4.81 10.72
C GLY A 96 -8.46 -6.32 10.63
N ALA A 97 -9.26 -6.88 11.54
CA ALA A 97 -9.37 -8.32 11.74
C ALA A 97 -9.93 -9.09 10.52
N ASP A 98 -10.65 -8.42 9.62
CA ASP A 98 -11.22 -9.05 8.43
C ASP A 98 -10.26 -8.99 7.22
N VAL A 99 -9.09 -8.34 7.35
CA VAL A 99 -8.04 -8.39 6.34
C VAL A 99 -7.23 -9.68 6.52
N THR A 100 -7.30 -10.56 5.52
CA THR A 100 -6.54 -11.81 5.54
C THR A 100 -5.04 -11.60 5.34
N ASP A 101 -4.21 -12.52 5.82
CA ASP A 101 -2.75 -12.54 5.57
C ASP A 101 -2.44 -12.36 4.06
N LYS A 102 -3.22 -13.03 3.20
CA LYS A 102 -3.07 -12.95 1.73
C LYS A 102 -3.37 -11.55 1.20
N GLU A 103 -4.44 -10.91 1.67
CA GLU A 103 -4.80 -9.54 1.26
C GLU A 103 -3.76 -8.53 1.75
N CYS A 104 -3.27 -8.70 2.99
CA CYS A 104 -2.16 -7.92 3.52
C CYS A 104 -0.91 -8.06 2.64
N TYR A 105 -0.54 -9.29 2.28
CA TYR A 105 0.58 -9.55 1.37
C TYR A 105 0.38 -8.87 0.01
N ILE A 106 -0.77 -9.04 -0.64
CA ILE A 106 -1.05 -8.44 -1.96
C ILE A 106 -0.98 -6.92 -1.89
N PHE A 107 -1.52 -6.32 -0.84
CA PHE A 107 -1.47 -4.87 -0.63
C PHE A 107 -0.03 -4.37 -0.48
N LEU A 108 0.78 -5.02 0.36
CA LEU A 108 2.20 -4.68 0.56
C LEU A 108 3.03 -4.92 -0.70
N TYR A 109 2.78 -6.02 -1.41
CA TYR A 109 3.43 -6.34 -2.67
C TYR A 109 3.13 -5.28 -3.73
N THR A 110 1.88 -4.80 -3.80
CA THR A 110 1.49 -3.73 -4.73
C THR A 110 2.21 -2.42 -4.43
N LEU A 111 2.37 -2.07 -3.14
CA LEU A 111 3.19 -0.93 -2.74
C LEU A 111 4.65 -1.10 -3.17
N ALA A 112 5.23 -2.29 -2.95
CA ALA A 112 6.60 -2.59 -3.34
C ALA A 112 6.81 -2.49 -4.86
N THR A 113 5.92 -3.07 -5.67
CA THR A 113 6.03 -2.98 -7.14
C THR A 113 5.91 -1.54 -7.64
N CYS A 114 5.06 -0.71 -7.04
CA CYS A 114 4.99 0.72 -7.38
C CYS A 114 6.32 1.44 -7.12
N MET A 115 7.06 1.06 -6.07
CA MET A 115 8.37 1.65 -5.78
C MET A 115 9.43 1.22 -6.80
N PHE A 116 9.44 -0.06 -7.20
CA PHE A 116 10.41 -0.60 -8.15
C PHE A 116 10.16 -0.17 -9.59
N ASP A 117 8.90 -0.18 -10.04
CA ASP A 117 8.53 0.03 -11.44
C ASP A 117 8.69 1.49 -11.90
N PHE A 118 8.54 2.46 -10.99
CA PHE A 118 8.40 3.89 -11.34
C PHE A 118 9.44 4.81 -10.69
N ASP A 119 10.49 4.25 -10.07
CA ASP A 119 11.55 5.01 -9.39
C ASP A 119 10.99 6.04 -8.38
N PHE A 120 9.92 5.64 -7.67
CA PHE A 120 9.34 6.46 -6.59
C PHE A 120 10.10 6.28 -5.27
N ASP A 121 11.32 5.75 -5.28
CA ASP A 121 12.14 5.47 -4.09
C ASP A 121 12.28 6.69 -3.15
N SER A 122 12.29 7.89 -3.74
CA SER A 122 12.43 9.17 -3.07
C SER A 122 11.10 9.79 -2.64
N ARG A 123 9.97 9.33 -3.20
CA ARG A 123 8.64 9.94 -3.08
C ARG A 123 7.57 9.02 -2.47
N LEU A 124 7.77 7.72 -2.42
CA LEU A 124 6.91 6.76 -1.76
C LEU A 124 7.72 6.07 -0.67
N LYS A 125 7.28 6.21 0.57
CA LYS A 125 7.88 5.54 1.73
C LYS A 125 6.86 4.65 2.38
N VAL A 126 7.24 3.43 2.73
CA VAL A 126 6.41 2.48 3.45
C VAL A 126 7.18 2.02 4.69
N TYR A 127 6.52 2.12 5.83
CA TYR A 127 7.02 1.64 7.11
C TYR A 127 6.00 0.69 7.70
N VAL A 128 6.44 -0.46 8.18
CA VAL A 128 5.57 -1.52 8.69
C VAL A 128 5.93 -1.90 10.12
N SER A 129 4.97 -2.36 10.91
CA SER A 129 5.27 -3.01 12.20
C SER A 129 5.89 -4.39 11.99
N LYS A 130 6.41 -4.98 13.09
CA LYS A 130 6.96 -6.33 13.07
C LYS A 130 5.94 -7.37 12.60
N ASP A 131 4.71 -7.28 13.10
CA ASP A 131 3.66 -8.27 12.81
C ASP A 131 3.24 -8.21 11.33
N ILE A 132 3.16 -7.01 10.76
CA ILE A 132 2.88 -6.82 9.33
C ILE A 132 4.04 -7.35 8.47
N LEU A 133 5.29 -7.11 8.88
CA LEU A 133 6.46 -7.67 8.20
C LEU A 133 6.48 -9.20 8.23
N GLU A 134 6.10 -9.81 9.37
CA GLU A 134 6.03 -11.26 9.51
C GLU A 134 4.99 -11.87 8.56
N ILE A 135 3.82 -11.24 8.40
CA ILE A 135 2.81 -11.66 7.41
C ILE A 135 3.41 -11.63 6.00
N TYR A 136 4.08 -10.54 5.63
CA TYR A 136 4.68 -10.40 4.30
C TYR A 136 5.70 -11.51 4.01
N LEU A 137 6.65 -11.73 4.92
CA LEU A 137 7.71 -12.75 4.75
C LEU A 137 7.13 -14.17 4.68
N LYS A 138 6.17 -14.48 5.55
CA LYS A 138 5.50 -15.78 5.56
C LYS A 138 4.75 -16.05 4.25
N GLU A 139 4.00 -15.08 3.77
CA GLU A 139 3.20 -15.25 2.54
C GLU A 139 4.08 -15.21 1.28
N SER A 140 5.17 -14.43 1.27
CA SER A 140 6.16 -14.46 0.18
C SER A 140 6.82 -15.83 0.08
N ASP A 141 7.25 -16.41 1.21
CA ASP A 141 7.85 -17.75 1.24
C ASP A 141 6.84 -18.81 0.81
N ARG A 142 5.58 -18.71 1.25
CA ARG A 142 4.53 -19.63 0.82
C ARG A 142 4.31 -19.61 -0.69
N LEU A 143 4.39 -18.43 -1.30
CA LEU A 143 4.28 -18.29 -2.76
C LEU A 143 5.52 -18.79 -3.50
N LEU A 144 6.72 -18.60 -2.95
CA LEU A 144 7.95 -19.19 -3.49
C LEU A 144 7.92 -20.73 -3.44
N VAL A 145 7.30 -21.31 -2.41
CA VAL A 145 7.09 -22.77 -2.31
C VAL A 145 6.00 -23.26 -3.27
N LEU A 146 5.04 -22.40 -3.63
CA LEU A 146 4.02 -22.67 -4.65
C LEU A 146 4.48 -22.39 -6.08
N ASP A 147 5.70 -21.86 -6.26
CA ASP A 147 6.43 -21.87 -7.55
C ASP A 147 6.91 -23.31 -7.81
N THR A 148 5.95 -24.23 -7.80
CA THR A 148 6.04 -25.64 -8.14
C THR A 148 6.34 -25.76 -9.62
N ASP A 149 7.18 -26.74 -9.97
CA ASP A 149 7.61 -27.02 -11.33
C ASP A 149 6.38 -27.11 -12.25
N PRO A 150 6.40 -26.55 -13.47
CA PRO A 150 5.35 -26.74 -14.46
C PRO A 150 4.88 -28.20 -14.63
N SER A 151 5.70 -29.18 -14.26
CA SER A 151 5.33 -30.61 -14.20
C SER A 151 4.32 -31.00 -13.11
N ASP A 152 4.11 -30.17 -12.09
CA ASP A 152 3.22 -30.43 -10.95
C ASP A 152 1.74 -30.13 -11.27
N TYR A 153 1.45 -29.56 -12.45
CA TYR A 153 0.08 -29.30 -12.92
C TYR A 153 -0.43 -30.44 -13.81
N VAL A 154 -1.49 -31.13 -13.37
CA VAL A 154 -2.23 -32.08 -14.22
C VAL A 154 -3.08 -31.29 -15.21
N GLN A 155 -2.76 -31.41 -16.50
CA GLN A 155 -3.61 -30.90 -17.59
C GLN A 155 -4.88 -31.75 -17.68
N PHE A 156 -6.05 -31.12 -17.56
CA PHE A 156 -7.35 -31.71 -17.87
C PHE A 156 -7.77 -31.36 -19.30
#